data_AF-A0A2U1F7P3-F1
#
_entry.id   AF-A0A2U1F7P3-F1
#
_cell.length_a   1.000
_cell.length_b   1.000
_cell.length_c   1.000
_cell.angle_alpha   90.00
_cell.angle_beta   90.00
_cell.angle_gamma   90.00
#
_symmetry.space_group_name_H-M   'P 1'
#
loop_
_entity.id
_entity.type
_entity.pdbx_description
1 polymer ?
#
loop_
_entity_poly.entity_id
_entity_poly.type
_entity_poly.pdbx_seq_one_letter_code
_entity_poly.pdbx_strand_id
1 'polypeptide(L)'
;MSDSTDASIFTAVAASQRNPGFEFGNLRTREYRLHVLGLTQDGTMWHTIRGGQVVVEDQEWWPGGFGNVSEVVGAPGSFTDVAASCDDDDRLHVLGLTQDGIMWHTIRLNDRAWSSTGFGNVSEVVGAPGPFTDVAASCDHDDDRLHVLGLTQDGTMWHTIRLNDRAWSSTGFGNVSEVVGAPGPFTDVAASCDHDDRLHVLGLTQDGTMWHTIRLNDRAWSSTGFGNVSEVVGAPGPFTDVAASCDHDDRLHVLGLTQDGTMWHTIRLNDRAWSSTGFGNVSEVVGAPGPFTDVAASSEFRLHVMGLTQDGTMWHTIRLNDQAWQSTGFGNVSEVVGWH
;
A
#
# COMPACT_ATOMS: atom_id res chain seq x y z
N MET A 1 15.87 37.53 -3.40
CA MET A 1 14.57 37.03 -3.89
C MET A 1 14.87 36.01 -4.97
N SER A 2 15.03 34.76 -4.56
CA SER A 2 14.92 33.59 -5.44
C SER A 2 13.70 32.84 -4.92
N ASP A 3 12.53 33.22 -5.43
CA ASP A 3 11.36 32.37 -5.36
C ASP A 3 11.64 31.18 -6.30
N SER A 4 11.85 30.00 -5.73
CA SER A 4 11.66 28.74 -6.42
C SER A 4 10.78 27.87 -5.53
N THR A 5 9.50 28.21 -5.48
CA THR A 5 8.42 27.30 -5.10
C THR A 5 8.24 26.30 -6.24
N ASP A 6 9.19 25.38 -6.42
CA ASP A 6 8.85 24.09 -7.02
C ASP A 6 8.34 23.24 -5.87
N ALA A 7 7.05 23.44 -5.53
CA ALA A 7 6.31 22.53 -4.67
C ALA A 7 6.51 21.14 -5.27
N SER A 8 7.17 20.25 -4.54
CA SER A 8 7.49 18.94 -5.07
C SER A 8 6.18 18.13 -5.14
N ILE A 9 5.72 17.95 -6.38
CA ILE A 9 4.47 17.28 -6.76
C ILE A 9 4.62 15.79 -6.46
N PHE A 10 3.76 15.22 -5.62
CA PHE A 10 3.74 13.78 -5.39
C PHE A 10 3.15 13.05 -6.61
N THR A 11 3.75 11.92 -6.98
CA THR A 11 3.35 11.08 -8.12
C THR A 11 3.00 9.66 -7.72
N ALA A 12 3.41 9.21 -6.53
CA ALA A 12 3.03 7.92 -5.97
C ALA A 12 2.89 8.02 -4.44
N VAL A 13 2.01 7.21 -3.83
CA VAL A 13 1.76 7.12 -2.40
C VAL A 13 1.68 5.67 -1.93
N ALA A 14 2.27 5.38 -0.77
CA ALA A 14 2.05 4.12 -0.07
C ALA A 14 1.71 4.38 1.39
N ALA A 15 0.89 3.52 1.98
CA ALA A 15 0.46 3.66 3.36
C ALA A 15 0.48 2.31 4.07
N SER A 16 0.96 2.30 5.31
CA SER A 16 0.87 1.13 6.17
C SER A 16 0.78 1.52 7.62
N GLN A 17 0.02 0.77 8.38
CA GLN A 17 -0.08 0.89 9.82
C GLN A 17 -0.03 -0.52 10.39
N ARG A 18 0.49 -0.64 11.60
CA ARG A 18 0.27 -1.81 12.44
C ARG A 18 0.11 -1.35 13.87
N ASN A 19 -0.59 -2.15 14.67
CA ASN A 19 -0.77 -1.90 16.08
C ASN A 19 0.19 -2.78 16.87
N PRO A 20 1.36 -2.28 17.30
CA PRO A 20 2.18 -3.04 18.22
C PRO A 20 1.43 -3.11 19.56
N GLY A 21 0.84 -4.26 19.85
CA GLY A 21 0.23 -4.53 21.14
C GLY A 21 1.30 -4.56 22.22
N PHE A 22 1.68 -3.41 22.79
CA PHE A 22 2.54 -3.39 23.97
C PHE A 22 1.70 -3.52 25.25
N GLU A 23 1.83 -4.65 25.95
CA GLU A 23 1.35 -4.79 27.33
C GLU A 23 2.48 -4.44 28.31
N PHE A 24 2.39 -3.27 28.96
CA PHE A 24 3.15 -2.97 30.18
C PHE A 24 2.20 -2.84 31.38
N GLY A 25 1.92 -3.97 32.04
CA GLY A 25 1.03 -4.01 33.22
C GLY A 25 -0.45 -3.74 32.88
N ASN A 26 -1.17 -3.03 33.74
CA ASN A 26 -2.61 -2.73 33.58
C ASN A 26 -2.90 -1.52 32.64
N LEU A 27 -1.90 -0.97 31.96
CA LEU A 27 -2.05 0.15 31.03
C LEU A 27 -1.83 -0.36 29.61
N ARG A 28 -2.91 -0.43 28.82
CA ARG A 28 -2.81 -0.65 27.37
C ARG A 28 -2.44 0.65 26.70
N THR A 29 -1.16 0.82 26.36
CA THR A 29 -0.72 1.91 25.49
C THR A 29 -0.68 1.40 24.06
N ARG A 30 -1.67 1.81 23.24
CA ARG A 30 -1.67 1.52 21.80
C ARG A 30 -1.14 2.76 21.07
N GLU A 31 0.07 2.66 20.51
CA GLU A 31 0.56 3.65 19.55
C GLU A 31 0.12 3.19 18.15
N TYR A 32 -1.00 3.72 17.66
CA TYR A 32 -1.37 3.53 16.25
C TYR A 32 -0.63 4.58 15.42
N ARG A 33 0.25 4.13 14.52
CA ARG A 33 0.95 5.00 13.59
C ARG A 33 0.67 4.55 12.18
N LEU A 34 -0.02 5.41 11.44
CA LEU A 34 -0.08 5.31 9.99
C LEU A 34 1.22 5.90 9.45
N HIS A 35 2.01 5.08 8.78
CA HIS A 35 3.15 5.49 7.98
C HIS A 35 2.67 5.82 6.57
N VAL A 36 3.12 6.95 6.03
CA VAL A 36 2.78 7.38 4.68
C VAL A 36 4.05 7.75 3.95
N LEU A 37 4.25 7.10 2.80
CA LEU A 37 5.34 7.37 1.88
C LEU A 37 4.78 8.12 0.68
N GLY A 38 5.55 9.07 0.15
CA GLY A 38 5.24 9.73 -1.11
C GLY A 38 6.48 9.81 -1.98
N LEU A 39 6.33 9.62 -3.29
CA LEU A 39 7.36 9.91 -4.27
C LEU A 39 7.08 11.24 -4.94
N THR A 40 8.08 12.10 -5.04
CA THR A 40 7.97 13.33 -5.81
C THR A 40 8.38 13.11 -7.26
N GLN A 41 8.03 14.04 -8.17
CA GLN A 41 8.27 13.89 -9.61
C GLN A 41 9.74 13.61 -10.01
N ASP A 42 10.70 14.05 -9.20
CA ASP A 42 12.14 13.77 -9.37
C ASP A 42 12.55 12.36 -8.88
N GLY A 43 11.60 11.60 -8.34
CA GLY A 43 11.77 10.28 -7.75
C GLY A 43 12.33 10.29 -6.34
N THR A 44 12.31 11.43 -5.64
CA THR A 44 12.70 11.50 -4.22
C THR A 44 11.59 10.90 -3.35
N MET A 45 11.98 10.03 -2.41
CA MET A 45 11.08 9.36 -1.49
C MET A 45 11.00 10.11 -0.16
N TRP A 46 9.77 10.34 0.28
CA TRP A 46 9.43 11.09 1.47
C TRP A 46 8.59 10.26 2.43
N HIS A 47 8.75 10.47 3.73
CA HIS A 47 8.01 9.74 4.77
C HIS A 47 7.42 10.69 5.80
N THR A 48 6.14 10.52 6.12
CA THR A 48 5.52 11.14 7.28
C THR A 48 4.70 10.10 8.06
N ILE A 49 4.23 10.50 9.24
CA ILE A 49 3.39 9.64 10.09
C ILE A 49 2.16 10.40 10.57
N ARG A 50 1.06 9.67 10.75
CA ARG A 50 -0.12 10.12 11.47
C ARG A 50 -0.34 9.22 12.68
N GLY A 51 -0.30 9.80 13.87
CA GLY A 51 -0.36 9.06 15.13
C GLY A 51 0.40 9.79 16.24
N GLY A 52 -0.13 9.72 17.47
CA GLY A 52 0.39 10.44 18.63
C GLY A 52 1.04 9.53 19.67
N GLN A 53 1.86 10.14 20.54
CA GLN A 53 2.32 9.51 21.79
C GLN A 53 1.24 9.63 22.88
N VAL A 54 1.11 8.56 23.65
CA VAL A 54 0.17 8.32 24.75
C VAL A 54 0.07 9.50 25.72
N VAL A 55 -0.91 10.39 25.53
CA VAL A 55 -1.79 10.95 26.60
C VAL A 55 -3.06 11.61 26.04
N VAL A 56 -3.10 11.97 24.75
CA VAL A 56 -4.27 12.59 24.10
C VAL A 56 -4.73 11.74 22.93
N GLU A 57 -6.04 11.48 22.84
CA GLU A 57 -6.69 10.69 21.78
C GLU A 57 -6.63 11.37 20.39
N ASP A 58 -5.86 12.44 20.24
CA ASP A 58 -5.77 13.22 19.03
C ASP A 58 -4.73 12.59 18.09
N GLN A 59 -5.25 11.85 17.10
CA GLN A 59 -4.44 11.38 15.99
C GLN A 59 -4.11 12.54 15.05
N GLU A 60 -2.96 13.16 15.30
CA GLU A 60 -2.43 14.24 14.49
C GLU A 60 -1.34 13.74 13.53
N TRP A 61 -1.13 14.50 12.47
CA TRP A 61 0.04 14.32 11.62
C TRP A 61 1.29 14.81 12.34
N TRP A 62 2.43 14.20 12.01
CA TRP A 62 3.72 14.63 12.56
C TRP A 62 4.01 16.09 12.19
N PRO A 63 4.28 16.96 13.19
CA PRO A 63 4.48 18.39 12.94
C PRO A 63 5.81 18.70 12.23
N GLY A 64 6.73 17.74 12.16
CA GLY A 64 8.01 17.90 11.46
C GLY A 64 7.96 17.64 9.96
N GLY A 65 6.76 17.48 9.37
CA GLY A 65 6.63 17.37 7.93
C GLY A 65 6.90 15.98 7.36
N PHE A 66 7.21 15.97 6.07
CA PHE A 66 7.79 14.83 5.36
C PHE A 66 9.32 14.82 5.52
N GLY A 67 9.86 13.72 6.01
CA GLY A 67 11.31 13.47 6.05
C GLY A 67 11.81 12.88 4.72
N ASN A 68 12.94 13.37 4.21
CA ASN A 68 13.57 12.88 2.99
C ASN A 68 14.22 11.50 3.23
N VAL A 69 13.53 10.43 2.85
CA VAL A 69 14.04 9.06 2.99
C VAL A 69 15.20 8.83 2.03
N SER A 70 15.10 9.35 0.81
CA SER A 70 16.16 9.21 -0.19
C SER A 70 17.49 9.77 0.30
N GLU A 71 17.49 10.90 1.01
CA GLU A 71 18.69 11.48 1.60
C GLU A 71 19.16 10.67 2.82
N VAL A 72 18.26 10.36 3.76
CA VAL A 72 18.62 9.70 5.02
C VAL A 72 19.14 8.29 4.82
N VAL A 73 18.56 7.53 3.89
CA VAL A 73 18.91 6.13 3.60
C VAL A 73 19.98 6.03 2.50
N GLY A 74 20.05 7.03 1.62
CA GLY A 74 20.91 7.01 0.43
C GLY A 74 20.23 6.29 -0.74
N ALA A 75 19.41 7.02 -1.49
CA ALA A 75 18.70 6.49 -2.64
C ALA A 75 19.67 6.01 -3.74
N PRO A 76 19.42 4.82 -4.33
CA PRO A 76 20.21 4.29 -5.43
C PRO A 76 19.92 4.98 -6.77
N GLY A 77 18.81 5.71 -6.86
CA GLY A 77 18.37 6.47 -8.03
C GLY A 77 17.00 7.08 -7.79
N SER A 78 16.42 7.69 -8.82
CA SER A 78 15.04 8.20 -8.80
C SER A 78 14.04 7.04 -8.80
N PHE A 79 13.14 7.03 -7.83
CA PHE A 79 12.07 6.05 -7.74
C PHE A 79 10.87 6.43 -8.61
N THR A 80 10.18 5.44 -9.16
CA THR A 80 8.96 5.59 -9.95
C THR A 80 7.74 5.03 -9.27
N ASP A 81 7.92 4.11 -8.32
CA ASP A 81 6.84 3.46 -7.59
C ASP A 81 7.32 3.01 -6.19
N VAL A 82 6.38 2.89 -5.24
CA VAL A 82 6.64 2.63 -3.82
C VAL A 82 5.57 1.73 -3.21
N ALA A 83 6.00 0.75 -2.41
CA ALA A 83 5.11 -0.04 -1.56
C ALA A 83 5.65 -0.08 -0.12
N ALA A 84 4.74 -0.22 0.84
CA ALA A 84 5.12 -0.23 2.25
C ALA A 84 4.26 -1.21 3.05
N SER A 85 4.88 -1.88 4.03
CA SER A 85 4.16 -2.73 4.96
C SER A 85 4.85 -2.76 6.34
N CYS A 86 4.06 -2.61 7.41
CA CYS A 86 4.53 -2.78 8.76
C CYS A 86 4.41 -4.25 9.21
N ASP A 87 5.40 -4.72 9.96
CA ASP A 87 5.38 -6.02 10.65
C ASP A 87 5.00 -5.90 12.14
N ASP A 88 4.90 -7.02 12.87
CA ASP A 88 4.36 -7.05 14.26
C ASP A 88 5.31 -6.40 15.26
N ASP A 89 6.57 -6.26 14.89
CA ASP A 89 7.57 -5.52 15.63
C ASP A 89 7.50 -4.00 15.40
N ASP A 90 6.53 -3.50 14.62
CA ASP A 90 6.41 -2.08 14.24
C ASP A 90 7.64 -1.59 13.45
N ARG A 91 8.17 -2.47 12.61
CA ARG A 91 9.16 -2.12 11.59
C ARG A 91 8.43 -1.90 10.27
N LEU A 92 8.72 -0.78 9.63
CA LEU A 92 8.17 -0.44 8.32
C LEU A 92 9.13 -0.94 7.25
N HIS A 93 8.71 -1.95 6.49
CA HIS A 93 9.36 -2.33 5.24
C HIS A 93 8.94 -1.38 4.13
N VAL A 94 9.91 -0.94 3.34
CA VAL A 94 9.68 -0.05 2.19
C VAL A 94 10.34 -0.65 0.96
N LEU A 95 9.58 -0.77 -0.11
CA LEU A 95 10.03 -1.14 -1.43
C LEU A 95 9.96 0.09 -2.33
N GLY A 96 10.95 0.24 -3.20
CA GLY A 96 10.92 1.27 -4.25
C GLY A 96 11.44 0.70 -5.57
N LEU A 97 10.81 1.08 -6.67
CA LEU A 97 11.29 0.77 -8.02
C LEU A 97 12.05 1.97 -8.57
N THR A 98 13.27 1.79 -9.06
CA THR A 98 13.96 2.84 -9.82
C THR A 98 13.50 2.87 -11.27
N GLN A 99 13.80 3.94 -12.01
CA GLN A 99 13.37 4.13 -13.40
C GLN A 99 13.76 2.99 -14.37
N ASP A 100 14.84 2.25 -14.06
CA ASP A 100 15.29 1.06 -14.80
C ASP A 100 14.57 -0.23 -14.38
N GLY A 101 13.57 -0.15 -13.49
CA GLY A 101 12.76 -1.26 -13.00
C GLY A 101 13.46 -2.14 -11.96
N ILE A 102 14.55 -1.67 -11.35
CA ILE A 102 15.20 -2.37 -10.25
C ILE A 102 14.42 -2.16 -8.95
N MET A 103 14.13 -3.25 -8.25
CA MET A 103 13.44 -3.25 -6.97
C MET A 103 14.44 -3.14 -5.82
N TRP A 104 14.21 -2.16 -4.96
CA TRP A 104 15.04 -1.86 -3.79
C TRP A 104 14.23 -2.01 -2.51
N HIS A 105 14.89 -2.41 -1.43
CA HIS A 105 14.27 -2.57 -0.12
C HIS A 105 15.06 -1.80 0.94
N THR A 106 14.34 -1.08 1.79
CA THR A 106 14.88 -0.60 3.06
C THR A 106 13.88 -0.85 4.18
N ILE A 107 14.29 -0.58 5.42
CA ILE A 107 13.46 -0.79 6.59
C ILE A 107 13.67 0.36 7.57
N ARG A 108 12.57 0.83 8.15
CA ARG A 108 12.59 1.66 9.35
C ARG A 108 12.35 0.77 10.55
N LEU A 109 13.28 0.78 11.48
CA LEU A 109 13.29 -0.06 12.66
C LEU A 109 12.32 0.47 13.72
N ASN A 110 12.00 -0.39 14.69
CA ASN A 110 11.10 -0.09 15.80
C ASN A 110 11.64 0.98 16.75
N ASP A 111 12.97 1.14 16.82
CA ASP A 111 13.67 2.25 17.47
C ASP A 111 13.52 3.60 16.72
N ARG A 112 12.72 3.61 15.64
CA ARG A 112 12.38 4.76 14.80
C ARG A 112 13.50 5.23 13.87
N ALA A 113 14.64 4.54 13.85
CA ALA A 113 15.73 4.81 12.92
C ALA A 113 15.53 4.10 11.57
N TRP A 114 16.03 4.69 10.50
CA TRP A 114 16.19 3.98 9.24
C TRP A 114 17.40 3.04 9.28
N SER A 115 17.34 1.94 8.53
CA SER A 115 18.46 1.01 8.44
C SER A 115 19.73 1.70 7.96
N SER A 116 20.84 1.47 8.67
CA SER A 116 22.16 2.01 8.31
C SER A 116 22.80 1.33 7.09
N THR A 117 22.19 0.24 6.58
CA THR A 117 22.69 -0.49 5.40
C THR A 117 22.19 0.12 4.09
N GLY A 118 21.35 1.16 4.14
CA GLY A 118 20.77 1.79 2.96
C GLY A 118 19.69 0.95 2.28
N PHE A 119 19.48 1.19 0.99
CA PHE A 119 18.62 0.39 0.12
C PHE A 119 19.37 -0.84 -0.41
N GLY A 120 18.84 -2.04 -0.16
CA GLY A 120 19.33 -3.30 -0.72
C GLY A 120 18.67 -3.62 -2.06
N ASN A 121 19.47 -4.06 -3.04
CA ASN A 121 18.99 -4.45 -4.38
C ASN A 121 18.29 -5.81 -4.32
N VAL A 122 16.95 -5.81 -4.26
CA VAL A 122 16.14 -7.03 -4.23
C VAL A 122 16.24 -7.77 -5.56
N SER A 123 16.20 -7.04 -6.67
CA SER A 123 16.29 -7.63 -8.01
C SER A 123 17.57 -8.44 -8.20
N GLU A 124 18.70 -7.98 -7.67
CA GLU A 124 19.97 -8.72 -7.72
C GLU A 124 19.97 -9.91 -6.76
N VAL A 125 19.58 -9.69 -5.49
CA VAL A 125 19.65 -10.72 -4.45
C VAL A 125 18.73 -11.90 -4.73
N VAL A 126 17.52 -11.62 -5.25
CA VAL A 126 16.49 -12.63 -5.54
C VAL A 126 16.61 -13.17 -6.97
N GLY A 127 17.16 -12.37 -7.89
CA GLY A 127 17.20 -12.68 -9.32
C GLY A 127 15.90 -12.29 -10.01
N ALA A 128 15.80 -11.02 -10.41
CA ALA A 128 14.63 -10.49 -11.10
C ALA A 128 14.45 -11.13 -12.49
N PRO A 129 13.20 -11.45 -12.88
CA PRO A 129 12.88 -11.99 -14.20
C PRO A 129 12.99 -10.93 -15.32
N GLY A 130 12.98 -9.65 -14.95
CA GLY A 130 13.06 -8.50 -15.82
C GLY A 130 12.86 -7.21 -15.02
N PRO A 131 12.87 -6.04 -15.69
CA PRO A 131 12.54 -4.77 -15.03
C PRO A 131 11.07 -4.77 -14.60
N PHE A 132 10.82 -4.33 -13.37
CA PHE A 132 9.48 -4.16 -12.82
C PHE A 132 8.91 -2.78 -13.15
N THR A 133 7.59 -2.70 -13.29
CA THR A 133 6.84 -1.46 -13.54
C THR A 133 5.95 -1.05 -12.37
N ASP A 134 5.66 -1.99 -11.46
CA ASP A 134 4.75 -1.79 -10.35
C ASP A 134 5.08 -2.79 -9.21
N VAL A 135 4.87 -2.39 -7.95
CA VAL A 135 5.19 -3.18 -6.75
C VAL A 135 4.10 -3.09 -5.68
N ALA A 136 3.77 -4.23 -5.08
CA ALA A 136 2.95 -4.29 -3.87
C ALA A 136 3.61 -5.14 -2.79
N ALA A 137 3.31 -4.85 -1.52
CA ALA A 137 3.91 -5.55 -0.40
C ALA A 137 2.95 -5.69 0.79
N SER A 138 3.03 -6.82 1.49
CA SER A 138 2.34 -7.01 2.76
C SER A 138 3.11 -7.96 3.67
N CYS A 139 3.23 -7.62 4.95
CA CYS A 139 3.68 -8.53 5.98
C CYS A 139 2.54 -9.47 6.40
N ASP A 140 2.85 -10.74 6.63
CA ASP A 140 1.94 -11.65 7.35
C ASP A 140 2.04 -11.45 8.87
N HIS A 141 1.18 -12.13 9.64
CA HIS A 141 1.06 -11.93 11.09
C HIS A 141 1.97 -12.90 11.85
N ASP A 142 1.79 -14.21 11.70
CA ASP A 142 2.46 -15.14 12.63
C ASP A 142 3.97 -15.29 12.38
N ASP A 143 4.42 -15.11 11.14
CA ASP A 143 5.80 -15.36 10.71
C ASP A 143 6.59 -14.09 10.37
N ASP A 144 6.04 -12.88 10.51
CA ASP A 144 6.65 -11.58 10.12
C ASP A 144 7.35 -11.59 8.75
N ARG A 145 6.78 -12.32 7.78
CA ARG A 145 7.33 -12.41 6.42
C ARG A 145 6.73 -11.31 5.57
N LEU A 146 7.60 -10.61 4.86
CA LEU A 146 7.20 -9.64 3.86
C LEU A 146 6.96 -10.37 2.54
N HIS A 147 5.70 -10.44 2.11
CA HIS A 147 5.34 -10.81 0.76
C HIS A 147 5.55 -9.60 -0.17
N VAL A 148 6.16 -9.84 -1.33
CA VAL A 148 6.40 -8.82 -2.34
C VAL A 148 5.90 -9.31 -3.69
N LEU A 149 5.08 -8.50 -4.34
CA LEU A 149 4.60 -8.68 -5.69
C LEU A 149 5.28 -7.66 -6.59
N GLY A 150 5.58 -8.04 -7.83
CA GLY A 150 6.04 -7.11 -8.84
C GLY A 150 5.48 -7.47 -10.21
N LEU A 151 5.16 -6.46 -11.01
CA LEU A 151 4.76 -6.63 -12.40
C LEU A 151 5.94 -6.33 -13.33
N THR A 152 6.25 -7.23 -14.26
CA THR A 152 7.18 -6.91 -15.35
C THR A 152 6.48 -6.14 -16.46
N GLN A 153 7.25 -5.50 -17.36
CA GLN A 153 6.71 -4.68 -18.46
C GLN A 153 5.67 -5.39 -19.36
N ASP A 154 5.72 -6.71 -19.46
CA ASP A 154 4.75 -7.53 -20.20
C ASP A 154 3.45 -7.82 -19.42
N GLY A 155 3.33 -7.28 -18.19
CA GLY A 155 2.21 -7.49 -17.27
C GLY A 155 2.22 -8.83 -16.55
N THR A 156 3.33 -9.57 -16.57
CA THR A 156 3.47 -10.80 -15.79
C THR A 156 3.66 -10.46 -14.31
N MET A 157 2.86 -11.10 -13.44
CA MET A 157 2.92 -10.92 -11.99
C MET A 157 3.86 -11.94 -11.36
N TRP A 158 4.78 -11.43 -10.54
CA TRP A 158 5.80 -12.21 -9.85
C TRP A 158 5.69 -12.04 -8.34
N HIS A 159 6.09 -13.07 -7.60
CA HIS A 159 6.05 -13.08 -6.14
C HIS A 159 7.38 -13.53 -5.54
N THR A 160 7.84 -12.83 -4.51
CA THR A 160 8.91 -13.31 -3.63
C THR A 160 8.58 -12.99 -2.17
N ILE A 161 9.43 -13.48 -1.27
CA ILE A 161 9.22 -13.35 0.17
C ILE A 161 10.55 -13.01 0.82
N ARG A 162 10.50 -12.06 1.77
CA ARG A 162 11.55 -11.88 2.77
C ARG A 162 11.14 -12.58 4.05
N LEU A 163 11.98 -13.47 4.54
CA LEU A 163 11.73 -14.33 5.70
C LEU A 163 12.01 -13.56 7.01
N ASN A 164 11.52 -14.08 8.14
CA ASN A 164 11.77 -13.51 9.48
C ASN A 164 13.24 -13.50 9.89
N ASP A 165 14.03 -14.44 9.39
CA ASP A 165 15.48 -14.46 9.54
C ASP A 165 16.19 -13.34 8.75
N ARG A 166 15.40 -12.48 8.08
CA ARG A 166 15.81 -11.30 7.31
C ARG A 166 16.45 -11.63 5.97
N ALA A 167 16.50 -12.91 5.59
CA ALA A 167 16.94 -13.33 4.26
C ALA A 167 15.80 -13.21 3.25
N TRP A 168 16.16 -13.03 1.99
CA TRP A 168 15.23 -13.22 0.88
C TRP A 168 15.12 -14.70 0.52
N SER A 169 13.96 -15.11 0.01
CA SER A 169 13.75 -16.48 -0.45
C SER A 169 14.79 -16.88 -1.50
N SER A 170 15.41 -18.05 -1.31
CA SER A 170 16.40 -18.60 -2.23
C SER A 170 15.80 -19.19 -3.51
N THR A 171 14.47 -19.30 -3.59
CA THR A 171 13.75 -19.78 -4.78
C THR A 171 13.55 -18.72 -5.85
N GLY A 172 13.97 -17.47 -5.60
CA GLY A 172 13.80 -16.35 -6.50
C GLY A 172 12.37 -15.83 -6.57
N PHE A 173 12.04 -15.15 -7.67
CA PHE A 173 10.68 -14.71 -8.01
C PHE A 173 9.89 -15.85 -8.67
N GLY A 174 8.75 -16.22 -8.09
CA GLY A 174 7.81 -17.18 -8.67
C GLY A 174 6.80 -16.48 -9.60
N ASN A 175 6.52 -17.08 -10.76
CA ASN A 175 5.55 -16.57 -11.73
C ASN A 175 4.12 -16.85 -11.26
N VAL A 176 3.47 -15.85 -10.67
CA VAL A 176 2.08 -15.96 -10.18
C VAL A 176 1.12 -16.10 -11.36
N SER A 177 1.35 -15.33 -12.42
CA SER A 177 0.50 -15.37 -13.62
C SER A 177 0.43 -16.76 -14.23
N GLU A 178 1.54 -17.50 -14.26
CA GLU A 178 1.56 -18.89 -14.74
C GLU A 178 0.90 -19.86 -13.74
N VAL A 179 1.27 -19.77 -12.46
CA VAL A 179 0.80 -20.71 -11.43
C VAL A 179 -0.71 -20.62 -11.21
N VAL A 180 -1.26 -19.40 -11.22
CA VAL A 180 -2.68 -19.13 -10.95
C VAL A 180 -3.51 -19.12 -12.25
N GLY A 181 -2.88 -18.82 -13.39
CA GLY A 181 -3.56 -18.62 -14.67
C GLY A 181 -4.11 -17.20 -14.79
N ALA A 182 -3.25 -16.27 -15.21
CA ALA A 182 -3.63 -14.88 -15.41
C ALA A 182 -4.67 -14.73 -16.54
N PRO A 183 -5.68 -13.86 -16.34
CA PRO A 183 -6.70 -13.56 -17.35
C PRO A 183 -6.15 -12.71 -18.51
N GLY A 184 -5.01 -12.06 -18.30
CA GLY A 184 -4.29 -11.23 -19.26
C GLY A 184 -3.12 -10.51 -18.58
N PRO A 185 -2.39 -9.66 -19.32
CA PRO A 185 -1.37 -8.78 -18.75
C PRO A 185 -1.96 -7.83 -17.71
N PHE A 186 -1.32 -7.75 -16.54
CA PHE A 186 -1.69 -6.80 -15.50
C PHE A 186 -0.96 -5.46 -15.70
N THR A 187 -1.61 -4.37 -15.29
CA THR A 187 -1.05 -3.01 -15.31
C THR A 187 -0.83 -2.43 -13.93
N ASP A 188 -1.45 -3.01 -12.91
CA ASP A 188 -1.39 -2.55 -11.53
C ASP A 188 -1.68 -3.71 -10.55
N VAL A 189 -1.07 -3.71 -9.36
CA VAL A 189 -1.16 -4.75 -8.33
C VAL A 189 -1.31 -4.16 -6.93
N ALA A 190 -2.20 -4.75 -6.13
CA ALA A 190 -2.27 -4.49 -4.68
C ALA A 190 -2.29 -5.78 -3.88
N ALA A 191 -1.79 -5.72 -2.65
CA ALA A 191 -1.68 -6.89 -1.79
C ALA A 191 -1.95 -6.55 -0.32
N SER A 192 -2.58 -7.48 0.39
CA SER A 192 -2.72 -7.44 1.85
C SER A 192 -2.81 -8.83 2.43
N CYS A 193 -2.09 -9.09 3.50
CA CYS A 193 -2.29 -10.27 4.34
C CYS A 193 -3.46 -10.02 5.29
N ASP A 194 -4.22 -11.08 5.58
CA ASP A 194 -5.17 -11.10 6.70
C ASP A 194 -4.54 -11.78 7.93
N HIS A 195 -5.26 -11.83 9.05
CA HIS A 195 -4.78 -12.41 10.31
C HIS A 195 -4.70 -13.94 10.29
N ASP A 196 -5.15 -14.59 9.22
CA ASP A 196 -4.98 -16.02 8.98
C ASP A 196 -3.73 -16.32 8.13
N ASP A 197 -2.83 -15.34 7.92
CA ASP A 197 -1.65 -15.39 7.05
C ASP A 197 -1.96 -15.71 5.57
N ARG A 198 -3.14 -15.31 5.10
CA ARG A 198 -3.49 -15.43 3.68
C ARG A 198 -3.21 -14.10 3.00
N LEU A 199 -2.42 -14.16 1.93
CA LEU A 199 -2.12 -13.01 1.09
C LEU A 199 -3.21 -12.86 0.04
N HIS A 200 -4.02 -11.81 0.17
CA HIS A 200 -4.93 -11.36 -0.87
C HIS A 200 -4.16 -10.56 -1.91
N VAL A 201 -4.39 -10.84 -3.19
CA VAL A 201 -3.76 -10.14 -4.31
C VAL A 201 -4.83 -9.67 -5.27
N LEU A 202 -4.80 -8.38 -5.59
CA LEU A 202 -5.61 -7.75 -6.62
C LEU A 202 -4.71 -7.42 -7.81
N GLY A 203 -5.24 -7.55 -9.02
CA GLY A 203 -4.57 -7.07 -10.22
C GLY A 203 -5.56 -6.45 -11.19
N LEU A 204 -5.15 -5.37 -11.86
CA LEU A 204 -5.91 -4.76 -12.94
C LEU A 204 -5.37 -5.22 -14.28
N THR A 205 -6.22 -5.71 -15.18
CA THR A 205 -5.83 -5.93 -16.58
C THR A 205 -5.90 -4.63 -17.38
N GLN A 206 -5.29 -4.59 -18.57
CA GLN A 206 -5.22 -3.39 -19.41
C GLN A 206 -6.58 -2.75 -19.75
N ASP A 207 -7.66 -3.52 -19.74
CA ASP A 207 -9.04 -3.05 -19.94
C ASP A 207 -9.69 -2.45 -18.67
N GLY A 208 -8.94 -2.39 -17.57
CA GLY A 208 -9.37 -1.92 -16.25
C GLY A 208 -10.23 -2.91 -15.47
N THR A 209 -10.28 -4.19 -15.88
CA THR A 209 -10.97 -5.23 -15.12
C THR A 209 -10.15 -5.61 -13.88
N MET A 210 -10.79 -5.62 -12.71
CA MET A 210 -10.18 -5.98 -11.44
C MET A 210 -10.34 -7.48 -11.16
N TRP A 211 -9.23 -8.12 -10.83
CA TRP A 211 -9.14 -9.54 -10.55
C TRP A 211 -8.60 -9.78 -9.15
N HIS A 212 -9.03 -10.88 -8.51
CA HIS A 212 -8.60 -11.27 -7.17
C HIS A 212 -8.11 -12.71 -7.15
N THR A 213 -6.98 -12.95 -6.50
CA THR A 213 -6.56 -14.28 -6.09
C THR A 213 -6.02 -14.26 -4.67
N ILE A 214 -5.71 -15.44 -4.13
CA ILE A 214 -5.24 -15.58 -2.76
C ILE A 214 -4.13 -16.63 -2.70
N ARG A 215 -3.09 -16.33 -1.92
CA ARG A 215 -2.13 -17.31 -1.46
C ARG A 215 -2.52 -17.73 -0.05
N LEU A 216 -2.75 -19.02 0.12
CA LEU A 216 -3.22 -19.60 1.37
C LEU A 216 -2.06 -19.74 2.37
N ASN A 217 -2.42 -19.92 3.64
CA ASN A 217 -1.47 -20.09 4.74
C ASN A 217 -0.65 -21.39 4.64
N ASP A 218 -1.17 -22.40 3.93
CA ASP A 218 -0.43 -23.60 3.52
C ASP A 218 0.61 -23.33 2.42
N ARG A 219 0.78 -22.06 2.03
CA ARG A 219 1.75 -21.54 1.07
C ARG A 219 1.41 -21.84 -0.39
N ALA A 220 0.26 -22.45 -0.66
CA ALA A 220 -0.22 -22.67 -2.01
C ALA A 220 -1.01 -21.45 -2.53
N TRP A 221 -0.96 -21.24 -3.84
CA TRP A 221 -1.91 -20.35 -4.50
C TRP A 221 -3.27 -21.03 -4.66
N SER A 222 -4.34 -20.23 -4.66
CA SER A 222 -5.69 -20.75 -4.87
C SER A 222 -5.80 -21.49 -6.20
N SER A 223 -6.38 -22.69 -6.16
CA SER A 223 -6.62 -23.51 -7.35
C SER A 223 -7.78 -23.03 -8.22
N THR A 224 -8.55 -22.04 -7.75
CA THR A 224 -9.66 -21.44 -8.50
C THR A 224 -9.21 -20.36 -9.48
N GLY A 225 -7.91 -20.03 -9.52
CA GLY A 225 -7.37 -18.98 -10.37
C GLY A 225 -7.70 -17.57 -9.89
N PHE A 226 -7.68 -16.62 -10.84
CA PHE A 226 -8.14 -15.24 -10.63
C PHE A 226 -9.66 -15.13 -10.80
N GLY A 227 -10.36 -14.62 -9.79
CA GLY A 227 -11.79 -14.30 -9.86
C GLY A 227 -12.02 -12.87 -10.34
N ASN A 228 -13.00 -12.67 -11.24
CA ASN A 228 -13.36 -11.36 -11.77
C ASN A 228 -14.16 -10.55 -10.73
N VAL A 229 -13.50 -9.63 -10.03
CA VAL A 229 -14.14 -8.78 -9.01
C VAL A 229 -15.08 -7.79 -9.67
N SER A 230 -14.68 -7.20 -10.80
CA SER A 230 -15.49 -6.23 -11.54
C SER A 230 -16.85 -6.81 -11.95
N GLU A 231 -16.89 -8.08 -12.35
CA GLU A 231 -18.15 -8.75 -12.69
C GLU A 231 -18.97 -9.10 -11.44
N VAL A 232 -18.34 -9.68 -10.41
CA VAL A 232 -19.04 -10.16 -9.21
C VAL A 232 -19.65 -9.01 -8.40
N VAL A 233 -18.94 -7.89 -8.30
CA VAL A 233 -19.34 -6.71 -7.52
C VAL A 233 -20.14 -5.71 -8.36
N GLY A 234 -19.92 -5.69 -9.68
CA GLY A 234 -20.48 -4.69 -10.59
C GLY A 234 -19.64 -3.43 -10.61
N ALA A 235 -18.58 -3.43 -11.42
CA ALA A 235 -17.69 -2.29 -11.58
C ALA A 235 -18.43 -1.06 -12.17
N PRO A 236 -18.16 0.14 -11.65
CA PRO A 236 -18.72 1.40 -12.15
C PRO A 236 -18.11 1.80 -13.51
N GLY A 237 -16.96 1.24 -13.85
CA GLY A 237 -16.22 1.45 -15.08
C GLY A 237 -14.84 0.79 -15.01
N PRO A 238 -14.01 0.91 -16.06
CA PRO A 238 -12.61 0.49 -16.02
C PRO A 238 -11.83 1.20 -14.92
N PHE A 239 -11.10 0.42 -14.13
CA PHE A 239 -10.18 0.95 -13.12
C PHE A 239 -8.79 1.22 -13.71
N THR A 240 -8.10 2.20 -13.15
CA THR A 240 -6.72 2.58 -13.53
C THR A 240 -5.72 2.35 -12.41
N ASP A 241 -6.19 2.19 -11.18
CA ASP A 241 -5.37 2.05 -9.98
C ASP A 241 -6.17 1.31 -8.88
N VAL A 242 -5.51 0.49 -8.05
CA VAL A 242 -6.09 -0.34 -6.99
C VAL A 242 -5.26 -0.29 -5.71
N ALA A 243 -5.94 -0.18 -4.56
CA ALA A 243 -5.33 -0.43 -3.26
C ALA A 243 -6.16 -1.41 -2.44
N ALA A 244 -5.48 -2.15 -1.56
CA ALA A 244 -6.12 -3.16 -0.74
C ALA A 244 -5.56 -3.18 0.68
N SER A 245 -6.42 -3.44 1.66
CA SER A 245 -5.98 -3.67 3.04
C SER A 245 -7.00 -4.50 3.82
N CYS A 246 -6.52 -5.53 4.51
CA CYS A 246 -7.32 -6.31 5.43
C CYS A 246 -7.47 -5.58 6.76
N ASP A 247 -8.65 -5.68 7.37
CA ASP A 247 -8.89 -5.22 8.73
C ASP A 247 -8.77 -6.34 9.76
N HIS A 248 -8.90 -5.98 11.04
CA HIS A 248 -8.83 -6.89 12.18
C HIS A 248 -9.90 -8.01 12.16
N ASP A 249 -10.96 -7.87 11.36
CA ASP A 249 -12.01 -8.89 11.24
C ASP A 249 -11.82 -9.79 10.01
N ASP A 250 -10.62 -9.79 9.40
CA ASP A 250 -10.28 -10.49 8.15
C ASP A 250 -11.13 -10.10 6.95
N ARG A 251 -11.59 -8.84 6.92
CA ARG A 251 -12.28 -8.28 5.76
C ARG A 251 -11.29 -7.51 4.91
N LEU A 252 -11.25 -7.83 3.63
CA LEU A 252 -10.41 -7.13 2.66
C LEU A 252 -11.17 -5.90 2.15
N HIS A 253 -10.69 -4.72 2.50
CA HIS A 253 -11.12 -3.47 1.86
C HIS A 253 -10.38 -3.32 0.53
N VAL A 254 -11.12 -2.94 -0.51
CA VAL A 254 -10.56 -2.69 -1.85
C VAL A 254 -11.01 -1.32 -2.32
N LEU A 255 -10.04 -0.51 -2.75
CA LEU A 255 -10.24 0.79 -3.35
C LEU A 255 -9.85 0.68 -4.82
N GLY A 256 -10.58 1.37 -5.70
CA GLY A 256 -10.22 1.48 -7.10
C GLY A 256 -10.51 2.88 -7.63
N LEU A 257 -9.64 3.37 -8.51
CA LEU A 257 -9.86 4.62 -9.24
C LEU A 257 -10.36 4.34 -10.65
N THR A 258 -11.45 4.98 -11.07
CA THR A 258 -11.84 4.99 -12.48
C THR A 258 -11.05 6.03 -13.26
N GLN A 259 -11.06 5.94 -14.60
CA GLN A 259 -10.29 6.85 -15.48
C GLN A 259 -10.53 8.35 -15.25
N ASP A 260 -11.71 8.73 -14.74
CA ASP A 260 -12.06 10.10 -14.38
C ASP A 260 -11.52 10.54 -13.00
N GLY A 261 -10.77 9.67 -12.32
CA GLY A 261 -10.22 9.88 -10.98
C GLY A 261 -11.24 9.71 -9.84
N THR A 262 -12.42 9.15 -10.11
CA THR A 262 -13.40 8.84 -9.06
C THR A 262 -12.94 7.63 -8.24
N MET A 263 -12.93 7.76 -6.92
CA MET A 263 -12.54 6.71 -5.98
C MET A 263 -13.75 5.89 -5.56
N TRP A 264 -13.62 4.57 -5.68
CA TRP A 264 -14.65 3.60 -5.36
C TRP A 264 -14.15 2.63 -4.29
N HIS A 265 -15.07 2.15 -3.45
CA HIS A 265 -14.76 1.20 -2.38
C HIS A 265 -15.69 -0.02 -2.45
N THR A 266 -15.11 -1.20 -2.28
CA THR A 266 -15.87 -2.40 -1.96
C THR A 266 -15.15 -3.21 -0.88
N ILE A 267 -15.79 -4.28 -0.42
CA ILE A 267 -15.26 -5.12 0.65
C ILE A 267 -15.52 -6.59 0.33
N ARG A 268 -14.51 -7.42 0.58
CA ARG A 268 -14.68 -8.87 0.69
C ARG A 268 -14.80 -9.22 2.17
N LEU A 269 -15.91 -9.85 2.52
CA LEU A 269 -16.24 -10.21 3.89
C LEU A 269 -15.45 -11.44 4.33
N ASN A 270 -15.39 -11.66 5.65
CA ASN A 270 -14.70 -12.79 6.26
C ASN A 270 -15.34 -14.15 5.95
N ASP A 271 -16.64 -14.15 5.59
CA ASP A 271 -17.36 -15.30 5.03
C ASP A 271 -16.95 -15.61 3.58
N ARG A 272 -15.98 -14.86 3.04
CA ARG A 272 -15.37 -15.00 1.72
C ARG A 272 -16.23 -14.49 0.57
N ALA A 273 -17.41 -13.93 0.85
CA ALA A 273 -18.24 -13.29 -0.15
C ALA A 273 -17.80 -11.84 -0.41
N TRP A 274 -18.00 -11.36 -1.63
CA TRP A 274 -17.96 -9.94 -1.90
C TRP A 274 -19.24 -9.25 -1.43
N SER A 275 -19.14 -7.99 -1.04
CA SER A 275 -20.28 -7.18 -0.64
C SER A 275 -21.35 -7.13 -1.75
N SER A 276 -22.59 -7.39 -1.39
CA SER A 276 -23.74 -7.33 -2.31
C SER A 276 -24.18 -5.90 -2.66
N THR A 277 -23.64 -4.90 -1.96
CA THR A 277 -23.94 -3.48 -2.22
C THR A 277 -23.12 -2.89 -3.38
N GLY A 278 -22.20 -3.66 -3.94
CA GLY A 278 -21.37 -3.24 -5.07
C GLY A 278 -20.19 -2.35 -4.66
N PHE A 279 -19.75 -1.51 -5.61
CA PHE A 279 -18.79 -0.44 -5.37
C PHE A 279 -19.51 0.84 -4.93
N GLY A 280 -19.16 1.35 -3.75
CA GLY A 280 -19.64 2.64 -3.25
C GLY A 280 -18.74 3.79 -3.73
N ASN A 281 -19.34 4.90 -4.16
CA ASN A 281 -18.63 6.10 -4.60
C ASN A 281 -18.08 6.87 -3.39
N VAL A 282 -16.79 6.68 -3.08
CA VAL A 282 -16.13 7.36 -1.96
C VAL A 282 -15.99 8.85 -2.24
N SER A 283 -15.63 9.21 -3.48
CA SER A 283 -15.49 10.60 -3.91
C SER A 283 -16.76 11.41 -3.68
N GLU A 284 -17.94 10.83 -3.93
CA GLU A 284 -19.22 11.49 -3.68
C GLU A 284 -19.54 11.55 -2.18
N VAL A 285 -19.41 10.42 -1.47
CA VAL A 285 -19.80 10.33 -0.05
C VAL A 285 -18.95 11.22 0.85
N VAL A 286 -17.64 11.30 0.58
CA VAL A 286 -16.68 12.09 1.35
C VAL A 286 -16.57 13.53 0.81
N GLY A 287 -16.79 13.74 -0.48
CA GLY A 287 -16.54 15.01 -1.16
C GLY A 287 -15.09 15.12 -1.61
N ALA A 288 -14.80 14.56 -2.80
CA ALA A 288 -13.47 14.59 -3.38
C ALA A 288 -13.02 16.03 -3.70
N PRO A 289 -11.76 16.37 -3.42
CA PRO A 289 -11.17 17.67 -3.74
C PRO A 289 -10.90 17.84 -5.25
N GLY A 290 -10.83 16.74 -5.98
CA GLY A 290 -10.63 16.66 -7.42
C GLY A 290 -10.43 15.20 -7.86
N PRO A 291 -10.18 14.96 -9.16
CA PRO A 291 -9.80 13.66 -9.68
C PRO A 291 -8.52 13.13 -9.02
N PHE A 292 -8.57 11.90 -8.51
CA PHE A 292 -7.39 11.21 -7.99
C PHE A 292 -6.62 10.50 -9.11
N THR A 293 -5.31 10.39 -8.94
CA THR A 293 -4.40 9.69 -9.87
C THR A 293 -3.72 8.48 -9.25
N ASP A 294 -3.72 8.40 -7.92
CA ASP A 294 -3.10 7.32 -7.16
C ASP A 294 -3.80 7.14 -5.80
N VAL A 295 -3.88 5.91 -5.28
CA VAL A 295 -4.56 5.54 -4.04
C VAL A 295 -3.74 4.56 -3.21
N ALA A 296 -3.68 4.80 -1.89
CA ALA A 296 -3.15 3.81 -0.95
C ALA A 296 -4.12 3.62 0.22
N ALA A 297 -4.12 2.41 0.78
CA ALA A 297 -5.00 2.05 1.89
C ALA A 297 -4.24 1.28 2.97
N SER A 298 -4.63 1.53 4.22
CA SER A 298 -4.18 0.72 5.35
C SER A 298 -5.29 0.62 6.39
N SER A 299 -5.56 -0.60 6.83
CA SER A 299 -6.64 -0.96 7.73
C SER A 299 -6.12 -1.83 8.87
N GLU A 300 -6.71 -1.62 10.03
CA GLU A 300 -6.52 -2.42 11.25
C GLU A 300 -7.89 -2.38 11.94
N PHE A 301 -8.18 -1.29 12.66
CA PHE A 301 -9.52 -1.01 13.17
C PHE A 301 -10.32 -0.07 12.28
N ARG A 302 -9.64 0.94 11.74
CA ARG A 302 -10.18 1.90 10.76
C ARG A 302 -9.39 1.78 9.48
N LEU A 303 -10.09 1.93 8.36
CA LEU A 303 -9.46 2.06 7.07
C LEU A 303 -9.03 3.52 6.89
N HIS A 304 -7.73 3.73 6.80
CA HIS A 304 -7.13 4.97 6.33
C HIS A 304 -6.93 4.89 4.82
N VAL A 305 -7.34 5.94 4.11
CA VAL A 305 -7.21 6.04 2.65
C VAL A 305 -6.44 7.30 2.32
N MET A 306 -5.39 7.13 1.55
CA MET A 306 -4.61 8.21 0.93
C MET A 306 -5.01 8.32 -0.53
N GLY A 307 -5.04 9.54 -1.07
CA GLY A 307 -5.21 9.76 -2.50
C GLY A 307 -4.37 10.94 -2.97
N LEU A 308 -3.81 10.84 -4.18
CA LEU A 308 -3.12 11.96 -4.84
C LEU A 308 -4.02 12.58 -5.88
N THR A 309 -4.15 13.90 -5.89
CA THR A 309 -4.76 14.62 -7.02
C THR A 309 -3.72 14.90 -8.10
N GLN A 310 -4.16 15.24 -9.32
CA GLN A 310 -3.26 15.49 -10.46
C GLN A 310 -2.21 16.59 -10.22
N ASP A 311 -2.48 17.53 -9.31
CA ASP A 311 -1.54 18.58 -8.89
C ASP A 311 -0.49 18.08 -7.87
N GLY A 312 -0.52 16.81 -7.50
CA GLY A 312 0.37 16.17 -6.53
C GLY A 312 0.00 16.43 -5.08
N THR A 313 -1.17 17.01 -4.80
CA THR A 313 -1.62 17.19 -3.42
C THR A 313 -2.02 15.83 -2.83
N MET A 314 -1.51 15.54 -1.63
CA MET A 314 -1.85 14.32 -0.90
C MET A 314 -3.02 14.56 0.03
N TRP A 315 -4.03 13.70 -0.08
CA TRP A 315 -5.27 13.77 0.66
C TRP A 315 -5.50 12.54 1.52
N HIS A 316 -6.18 12.71 2.65
CA HIS A 316 -6.46 11.64 3.58
C HIS A 316 -7.93 11.59 3.99
N THR A 317 -8.50 10.40 4.00
CA THR A 317 -9.80 10.13 4.62
C THR A 317 -9.81 8.84 5.42
N ILE A 318 -10.87 8.64 6.19
CA ILE A 318 -11.02 7.49 7.11
C ILE A 318 -12.42 6.90 6.95
N ARG A 319 -12.48 5.57 6.83
CA ARG A 319 -13.70 4.80 7.11
C ARG A 319 -13.66 4.31 8.54
N LEU A 320 -14.65 4.72 9.32
CA LEU A 320 -14.77 4.48 10.74
C LEU A 320 -15.28 3.05 11.03
N ASN A 321 -15.15 2.61 12.28
CA ASN A 321 -15.56 1.27 12.72
C ASN A 321 -17.07 1.04 12.58
N ASP A 322 -17.86 2.10 12.66
CA ASP A 322 -19.31 2.07 12.41
C ASP A 322 -19.67 2.02 10.92
N GLN A 323 -18.65 1.85 10.07
CA GLN A 323 -18.74 1.74 8.62
C GLN A 323 -19.08 3.05 7.90
N ALA A 324 -19.22 4.16 8.63
CA ALA A 324 -19.37 5.47 8.03
C ALA A 324 -18.01 5.99 7.54
N TRP A 325 -18.04 6.80 6.48
CA TRP A 325 -16.91 7.65 6.13
C TRP A 325 -16.87 8.88 7.03
N GLN A 326 -15.68 9.40 7.32
CA GLN A 326 -15.57 10.65 8.06
C GLN A 326 -16.27 11.79 7.33
N SER A 327 -17.00 12.62 8.07
CA SER A 327 -17.84 13.69 7.51
C SER A 327 -17.09 14.98 7.20
N THR A 328 -15.84 15.09 7.63
CA THR A 328 -15.00 16.28 7.43
C THR A 328 -14.36 16.35 6.03
N GLY A 329 -14.68 15.39 5.16
CA GLY A 329 -14.11 15.30 3.82
C GLY A 329 -12.69 14.75 3.78
N PHE A 330 -12.02 14.96 2.65
CA PHE A 330 -10.60 14.66 2.50
C PHE A 330 -9.75 15.78 3.12
N GLY A 331 -8.89 15.44 4.09
CA GLY A 331 -7.94 16.38 4.68
C GLY A 331 -6.70 16.52 3.80
N ASN A 332 -6.25 17.75 3.54
CA ASN A 332 -5.01 18.03 2.82
C ASN A 332 -3.81 17.72 3.71
N VAL A 333 -3.11 16.63 3.43
CA VAL A 333 -1.95 16.19 4.22
C VAL A 333 -0.80 17.16 4.01
N SER A 334 -0.54 17.58 2.78
CA SER A 334 0.51 18.53 2.42
C SER A 334 0.40 19.83 3.23
N GLU A 335 -0.82 20.37 3.38
CA GLU A 335 -1.05 21.57 4.17
C GLU A 335 -0.81 21.34 5.67
N VAL A 336 -1.35 20.25 6.23
CA VAL A 336 -1.26 19.99 7.68
C VAL A 336 0.17 19.73 8.11
N VAL A 337 1.00 19.14 7.25
CA VAL A 337 2.41 18.84 7.54
C VAL A 337 3.36 19.96 7.10
N GLY A 338 2.86 21.07 6.57
CA GLY A 338 3.67 22.24 6.18
C GLY A 338 4.52 22.03 4.93
N TRP A 339 4.06 21.18 4.00
CA TRP A 339 4.67 20.96 2.69
C TRP A 339 4.31 22.10 1.74
N HIS A 340 5.32 22.77 1.16
CA HIS A 340 5.17 23.95 0.30
C HIS A 340 6.04 23.87 -0.94
#